data_AF-A0AAJ2E0K3-F1
#
_entry.id   AF-A0AAJ2E0K3-F1
#
_cell.length_a   1.000
_cell.length_b   1.000
_cell.length_c   1.000
_cell.angle_alpha   90.00
_cell.angle_beta   90.00
_cell.angle_gamma   90.00
#
_symmetry.space_group_name_H-M   'P 1'
#
loop_
_entity.id
_entity.type
_entity.pdbx_description
1 polymer ?
#
loop_
_entity_poly.entity_id
_entity_poly.type
_entity_poly.pdbx_seq_one_letter_code
_entity_poly.pdbx_strand_id
1 'polypeptide(L)'
;MLRKFVFACVLATPVSAFAFTGSDLNQLCTKTDPNSRTACAAYIEGAADGVYNTIEAIGGTSGPQVGQYFCLPAEVKPQQLTDAVRKYIADNPDKSGFNATTMVSLGLGKAFPCKAER
;
A
#
# COMPACT_ATOMS: atom_id res chain seq x y z
N MET A 1 29.72 16.86 51.21
CA MET A 1 29.27 17.22 49.85
C MET A 1 29.25 15.95 49.01
N LEU A 2 28.08 15.43 48.64
CA LEU A 2 28.00 14.32 47.67
C LEU A 2 26.75 14.51 46.82
N ARG A 3 26.95 15.03 45.61
CA ARG A 3 25.90 15.36 44.65
C ARG A 3 25.56 14.06 43.91
N LYS A 4 24.46 13.40 44.30
CA LYS A 4 23.98 12.18 43.66
C LYS A 4 23.51 12.51 42.24
N PHE A 5 24.24 12.07 41.23
CA PHE A 5 23.77 12.07 39.84
C PHE A 5 22.78 10.91 39.67
N VAL A 6 21.52 11.23 39.42
CA VAL A 6 20.51 10.24 39.01
C VAL A 6 20.57 10.15 37.49
N PHE A 7 21.12 9.05 36.98
CA PHE A 7 21.04 8.69 35.56
C PHE A 7 19.65 8.09 35.32
N ALA A 8 18.76 8.84 34.69
CA ALA A 8 17.51 8.31 34.17
C ALA A 8 17.81 7.50 32.90
N CYS A 9 17.76 6.17 32.99
CA CYS A 9 17.80 5.30 31.81
C CYS A 9 16.46 5.45 31.07
N VAL A 10 16.50 6.09 29.90
CA VAL A 10 15.39 6.04 28.94
C VAL A 10 15.31 4.60 28.44
N LEU A 11 14.23 3.90 28.79
CA LEU A 11 13.89 2.61 28.18
C LEU A 11 13.64 2.84 26.69
N ALA A 12 14.64 2.56 25.85
CA ALA A 12 14.49 2.51 24.41
C ALA A 12 13.67 1.26 24.05
N THR A 13 12.34 1.37 24.06
CA THR A 13 11.51 0.34 23.44
C THR A 13 11.77 0.37 21.93
N PRO A 14 12.06 -0.77 21.28
CA PRO A 14 12.13 -0.79 19.83
C PRO A 14 10.77 -0.36 19.29
N VAL A 15 10.73 0.76 18.54
CA VAL A 15 9.58 1.10 17.72
C VAL A 15 9.53 0.07 16.60
N SER A 16 8.73 -0.98 16.79
CA SER A 16 8.28 -1.81 15.70
C SER A 16 7.22 -1.01 14.95
N ALA A 17 7.57 -0.48 13.78
CA ALA A 17 6.56 0.03 12.86
C ALA A 17 5.70 -1.17 12.41
N PHE A 18 4.53 -1.34 13.03
CA PHE A 18 3.55 -2.29 12.53
C PHE A 18 3.14 -1.82 11.14
N ALA A 19 3.46 -2.61 10.11
CA ALA A 19 3.06 -2.31 8.76
C ALA A 19 1.53 -2.34 8.68
N PHE A 20 0.92 -1.29 8.13
CA PHE A 20 -0.51 -1.32 7.79
C PHE A 20 -0.72 -2.43 6.74
N THR A 21 -1.51 -3.45 7.10
CA THR A 21 -1.61 -4.71 6.33
C THR A 21 -2.80 -4.71 5.37
N GLY A 22 -2.84 -5.68 4.46
CA GLY A 22 -4.02 -5.97 3.63
C GLY A 22 -5.28 -6.22 4.45
N SER A 23 -5.15 -6.88 5.61
CA SER A 23 -6.26 -7.07 6.55
C SER A 23 -6.76 -5.74 7.10
N ASP A 24 -5.86 -4.85 7.53
CA ASP A 24 -6.21 -3.53 8.06
C ASP A 24 -6.88 -2.66 6.99
N LEU A 25 -6.35 -2.68 5.77
CA LEU A 25 -6.95 -2.01 4.61
C LEU A 25 -8.35 -2.55 4.33
N ASN A 26 -8.54 -3.87 4.32
CA ASN A 26 -9.87 -4.46 4.10
C ASN A 26 -10.85 -4.08 5.22
N GLN A 27 -10.40 -4.07 6.48
CA GLN A 27 -11.21 -3.60 7.59
C GLN A 27 -11.60 -2.13 7.41
N LEU A 28 -10.69 -1.26 6.98
CA LEU A 28 -10.99 0.14 6.66
C LEU A 28 -12.02 0.25 5.53
N CYS A 29 -11.83 -0.51 4.45
CA CYS A 29 -12.65 -0.47 3.24
C CYS A 29 -14.03 -1.12 3.37
N THR A 30 -14.29 -1.88 4.44
CA THR A 30 -15.60 -2.50 4.71
C THR A 30 -16.50 -1.61 5.58
N LYS A 31 -15.95 -0.57 6.20
CA LYS A 31 -16.73 0.42 6.96
C LYS A 31 -17.61 1.26 6.03
N THR A 32 -18.80 1.59 6.51
CA THR A 32 -19.81 2.32 5.73
C THR A 32 -19.84 3.81 6.00
N ASP A 33 -19.16 4.28 7.06
CA ASP A 33 -19.12 5.69 7.39
C ASP A 33 -18.35 6.50 6.32
N PRO A 34 -18.76 7.76 6.05
CA PRO A 34 -18.14 8.56 5.01
C PRO A 34 -16.62 8.71 5.14
N ASN A 35 -16.11 8.90 6.36
CA ASN A 35 -14.69 9.13 6.61
C ASN A 35 -13.86 7.89 6.25
N SER A 36 -14.29 6.70 6.69
CA SER A 36 -13.59 5.45 6.37
C SER A 36 -13.64 5.12 4.88
N ARG A 37 -14.77 5.40 4.20
CA ARG A 37 -14.87 5.20 2.74
C ARG A 37 -13.90 6.10 1.99
N THR A 38 -13.85 7.39 2.35
CA THR A 38 -12.89 8.34 1.78
C THR A 38 -11.45 7.94 2.09
N ALA A 39 -11.15 7.52 3.32
CA ALA A 39 -9.82 7.09 3.71
C ALA A 39 -9.36 5.82 2.97
N CYS A 40 -10.25 4.84 2.75
CA CYS A 40 -9.98 3.65 1.95
C CYS A 40 -9.61 4.03 0.51
N ALA A 41 -10.46 4.83 -0.15
CA ALA A 41 -10.22 5.27 -1.52
C ALA A 41 -8.90 6.04 -1.65
N ALA A 42 -8.67 7.01 -0.77
CA ALA A 42 -7.45 7.82 -0.75
C ALA A 42 -6.19 6.98 -0.51
N TYR A 43 -6.24 5.97 0.37
CA TYR A 43 -5.11 5.06 0.57
C TYR A 43 -4.77 4.29 -0.71
N ILE A 44 -5.80 3.76 -1.39
CA ILE A 44 -5.63 2.95 -2.60
C ILE A 44 -5.10 3.81 -3.75
N GLU A 45 -5.65 5.00 -3.95
CA GLU A 45 -5.20 5.96 -4.96
C GLU A 45 -3.76 6.40 -4.70
N GLY A 46 -3.44 6.84 -3.48
CA GLY A 46 -2.07 7.25 -3.13
C GLY A 46 -1.05 6.11 -3.23
N ALA A 47 -1.44 4.88 -2.89
CA ALA A 47 -0.59 3.71 -3.08
C ALA A 47 -0.39 3.38 -4.56
N ALA A 48 -1.42 3.52 -5.40
CA ALA A 48 -1.31 3.33 -6.84
C ALA A 48 -0.37 4.37 -7.47
N ASP A 49 -0.58 5.65 -7.17
CA ASP A 49 0.28 6.74 -7.66
C ASP A 49 1.72 6.54 -7.20
N GLY A 50 1.93 6.21 -5.92
CA GLY A 50 3.26 5.97 -5.37
C GLY A 50 3.98 4.82 -6.08
N VAL A 51 3.30 3.70 -6.32
CA VAL A 51 3.87 2.53 -7.01
C VAL A 51 4.20 2.88 -8.46
N TYR A 52 3.24 3.47 -9.18
CA TYR A 52 3.40 3.80 -10.60
C TYR A 52 4.56 4.78 -10.82
N ASN A 53 4.56 5.90 -10.08
CA ASN A 53 5.56 6.95 -10.20
C ASN A 53 6.95 6.49 -9.72
N THR A 54 7.02 5.63 -8.70
CA THR A 54 8.31 5.08 -8.25
C THR A 54 8.92 4.21 -9.33
N ILE A 55 8.14 3.34 -9.96
CA ILE A 55 8.62 2.48 -11.06
C ILE A 55 9.04 3.31 -12.26
N GLU A 56 8.28 4.35 -12.61
CA GLU A 56 8.66 5.28 -13.67
C GLU A 56 9.97 6.00 -13.36
N ALA A 57 10.14 6.49 -12.12
CA ALA A 57 11.35 7.19 -11.70
C ALA A 57 12.60 6.29 -11.66
N ILE A 58 12.46 5.03 -11.24
CA ILE A 58 13.61 4.09 -11.14
C ILE A 58 13.86 3.34 -12.46
N GLY A 59 12.85 3.15 -13.30
CA GLY A 59 12.93 2.43 -14.58
C GLY A 59 13.85 3.10 -15.62
N GLY A 60 14.25 4.36 -15.39
CA GLY A 60 15.27 5.08 -16.15
C GLY A 60 16.66 5.15 -15.49
N THR A 61 16.87 4.51 -14.34
CA THR A 61 18.17 4.48 -13.65
C THR A 61 18.93 3.18 -13.97
N SER A 62 20.25 3.19 -13.78
CA SER A 62 21.25 2.24 -14.32
C SER A 62 21.18 0.76 -13.86
N GLY A 63 20.01 0.28 -13.43
CA GLY A 63 19.74 -1.12 -13.07
C GLY A 63 18.81 -1.83 -14.08
N PRO A 64 18.43 -3.10 -13.79
CA PRO A 64 17.43 -3.80 -14.58
C PRO A 64 16.12 -3.02 -14.62
N GLN A 65 15.54 -2.85 -15.80
CA GLN A 65 14.25 -2.19 -15.92
C GLN A 65 13.18 -3.00 -15.17
N VAL A 66 12.53 -2.34 -14.23
CA VAL A 66 11.36 -2.88 -13.54
C VAL A 66 10.12 -2.51 -14.35
N GLY A 67 9.35 -3.52 -14.77
CA GLY A 67 8.08 -3.29 -15.43
C GLY A 67 7.03 -2.74 -14.46
N GLN A 68 6.09 -1.96 -14.98
CA GLN A 68 4.92 -1.52 -14.22
C GLN A 68 4.12 -2.74 -13.72
N TYR A 69 3.72 -2.74 -12.45
CA TYR A 69 2.90 -3.83 -11.88
C TYR A 69 1.47 -3.83 -12.42
N PHE A 70 0.96 -2.67 -12.82
CA PHE A 70 -0.37 -2.47 -13.36
C PHE A 70 -0.38 -1.27 -14.30
N CYS A 71 -1.33 -1.25 -15.23
CA CYS A 71 -1.48 -0.19 -16.22
C CYS A 71 -2.93 0.30 -16.23
N LEU A 72 -3.16 1.47 -15.68
CA LEU A 72 -4.50 2.05 -15.56
C LEU A 72 -4.96 2.65 -16.91
N PRO A 73 -6.20 2.40 -17.36
CA PRO A 73 -6.77 3.11 -18.49
C PRO A 73 -7.04 4.57 -18.12
N ALA A 74 -7.04 5.46 -19.13
CA ALA A 74 -7.21 6.90 -18.92
C ALA A 74 -8.52 7.27 -18.20
N GLU A 75 -9.58 6.49 -18.39
CA GLU A 75 -10.90 6.74 -17.82
C GLU A 75 -11.20 5.89 -16.57
N VAL A 76 -10.19 5.29 -15.93
CA VAL A 76 -10.41 4.52 -14.70
C VAL A 76 -10.97 5.42 -13.59
N LYS A 77 -12.02 4.94 -12.92
CA LYS A 77 -12.61 5.64 -11.79
C LYS A 77 -11.99 5.16 -10.48
N PRO A 78 -11.83 6.04 -9.47
CA PRO A 78 -11.36 5.66 -8.12
C PRO A 78 -12.08 4.45 -7.51
N GLN A 79 -13.40 4.38 -7.70
CA GLN A 79 -14.19 3.26 -7.19
C GLN A 79 -13.79 1.92 -7.82
N GLN A 80 -13.40 1.90 -9.10
CA GLN A 80 -12.95 0.68 -9.76
C GLN A 80 -11.62 0.18 -9.19
N LEU A 81 -10.72 1.10 -8.80
CA LEU A 81 -9.48 0.75 -8.09
C LEU A 81 -9.82 0.12 -6.73
N THR A 82 -10.72 0.75 -5.98
CA THR A 82 -11.17 0.25 -4.68
C THR A 82 -11.78 -1.14 -4.78
N ASP A 83 -12.70 -1.35 -5.72
CA ASP A 83 -13.38 -2.63 -5.92
C ASP A 83 -12.40 -3.73 -6.34
N ALA A 84 -11.43 -3.42 -7.22
CA ALA A 84 -10.40 -4.36 -7.64
C ALA A 84 -9.51 -4.82 -6.48
N VAL A 85 -9.04 -3.88 -5.65
CA VAL A 85 -8.18 -4.20 -4.50
C VAL A 85 -8.95 -4.99 -3.43
N ARG A 86 -10.18 -4.58 -3.10
CA ARG A 86 -11.02 -5.32 -2.13
C ARG A 86 -11.30 -6.73 -2.61
N LYS A 87 -11.60 -6.90 -3.90
CA LYS A 87 -11.77 -8.23 -4.51
C LYS A 87 -10.51 -9.06 -4.38
N TYR A 88 -9.33 -8.49 -4.66
CA TYR A 88 -8.08 -9.23 -4.54
C TYR A 88 -7.80 -9.69 -3.11
N ILE A 89 -8.00 -8.81 -2.11
CA ILE A 89 -7.80 -9.17 -0.71
C ILE A 89 -8.77 -10.28 -0.29
N ALA A 90 -10.05 -10.19 -0.68
CA ALA A 90 -11.04 -11.22 -0.40
C ALA A 90 -10.71 -12.57 -1.07
N ASP A 91 -10.18 -12.53 -2.30
CA ASP A 91 -9.78 -13.72 -3.05
C ASP A 91 -8.45 -14.34 -2.55
N ASN A 92 -7.68 -13.67 -1.68
CA ASN A 92 -6.34 -14.11 -1.22
C ASN A 92 -6.15 -13.92 0.31
N PRO A 93 -6.92 -14.62 1.17
CA PRO A 93 -6.86 -14.46 2.63
C PRO A 93 -5.50 -14.84 3.23
N ASP A 94 -4.76 -15.76 2.60
CA ASP A 94 -3.41 -16.20 2.98
C ASP A 94 -2.37 -15.08 2.88
N LYS A 95 -2.63 -14.04 2.08
CA LYS A 95 -1.75 -12.88 1.87
C LYS A 95 -2.17 -11.65 2.64
N SER A 96 -3.25 -11.73 3.44
CA SER A 96 -3.81 -10.58 4.16
C SER A 96 -2.82 -9.90 5.12
N GLY A 97 -1.80 -10.63 5.60
CA GLY A 97 -0.74 -10.09 6.45
C GLY A 97 0.36 -9.31 5.70
N PHE A 98 0.35 -9.26 4.36
CA PHE A 98 1.27 -8.43 3.60
C PHE A 98 0.95 -6.95 3.82
N ASN A 99 1.94 -6.08 3.62
CA ASN A 99 1.71 -4.64 3.67
C ASN A 99 0.62 -4.25 2.64
N ALA A 100 -0.20 -3.26 2.99
CA ALA A 100 -1.35 -2.88 2.21
C ALA A 100 -1.00 -2.36 0.80
N THR A 101 0.12 -1.64 0.63
CA THR A 101 0.60 -1.21 -0.69
C THR A 101 0.89 -2.41 -1.61
N THR A 102 1.49 -3.48 -1.11
CA THR A 102 1.69 -4.72 -1.88
C THR A 102 0.35 -5.32 -2.30
N MET A 103 -0.65 -5.33 -1.43
CA MET A 103 -1.98 -5.81 -1.78
C MET A 103 -2.67 -4.92 -2.83
N VAL A 104 -2.45 -3.60 -2.78
CA VAL A 104 -2.88 -2.66 -3.83
C VAL A 104 -2.20 -3.01 -5.15
N SER A 105 -0.87 -3.12 -5.19
CA SER A 105 -0.13 -3.44 -6.42
C SER A 105 -0.58 -4.75 -7.05
N LEU A 106 -0.74 -5.81 -6.25
CA LEU A 106 -1.16 -7.12 -6.74
C LEU A 106 -2.64 -7.13 -7.20
N GLY A 107 -3.52 -6.43 -6.47
CA GLY A 107 -4.93 -6.30 -6.83
C GLY A 107 -5.13 -5.53 -8.13
N LEU A 108 -4.44 -4.40 -8.26
CA LEU A 108 -4.46 -3.62 -9.49
C LEU A 108 -3.77 -4.37 -10.64
N GLY A 109 -2.67 -5.08 -10.41
CA GLY A 109 -2.01 -5.88 -11.45
C GLY A 109 -2.87 -7.01 -12.00
N LYS A 110 -3.71 -7.62 -11.13
CA LYS A 110 -4.69 -8.64 -11.55
C LYS A 110 -5.84 -8.03 -12.36
N ALA A 111 -6.31 -6.83 -12.01
CA ALA A 111 -7.46 -6.20 -12.66
C ALA A 111 -7.09 -5.38 -13.91
N PHE A 112 -5.90 -4.80 -13.93
CA PHE A 112 -5.39 -3.88 -14.94
C PHE A 112 -3.98 -4.31 -15.38
N PRO A 113 -3.84 -5.51 -15.98
CA PRO A 113 -2.54 -6.00 -16.41
C PRO A 113 -1.95 -5.08 -17.49
N CYS A 114 -0.65 -4.78 -17.37
CA CYS A 114 0.09 -4.14 -18.44
C CYS A 114 0.17 -5.06 -19.65
N LYS A 115 -0.05 -4.49 -20.85
CA LYS A 115 0.23 -5.22 -22.09
C LYS A 115 1.74 -5.37 -22.21
N ALA A 116 2.21 -6.55 -22.60
CA ALA A 116 3.59 -6.71 -23.02
C ALA A 116 3.83 -5.75 -24.20
N GLU A 117 4.80 -4.86 -24.05
CA GLU A 117 5.31 -4.06 -25.15
C GLU A 117 5.81 -5.03 -26.24
N ARG A 118 5.39 -4.81 -27.49
CA ARG A 118 5.95 -5.51 -28.65
C ARG A 118 7.19 -4.79 -29.13
#